data_AF-A0A370MW27-F1
#
_entry.id   AF-A0A370MW27-F1
#
_cell.length_a   1.000
_cell.length_b   1.000
_cell.length_c   1.000
_cell.angle_alpha   90.00
_cell.angle_beta   90.00
_cell.angle_gamma   90.00
#
_symmetry.space_group_name_H-M   'P 1'
#
loop_
_entity.id
_entity.type
_entity.pdbx_description
1 polymer ?
#
loop_
_entity_poly.entity_id
_entity_poly.type
_entity_poly.pdbx_seq_one_letter_code
_entity_poly.pdbx_strand_id
1 'polypeptide(L)'
;MYGLTQRTVNLSTLNPSRRTTGDPRKSDNLLGDSWRRAVWRVTRVRRPHLCSMSFDYRDNVGIRWDGLTMSPYGGIAEALLPKLVRVLAEAFHRDGFEHEWTSPDEILVIDNWRVLHARPAIPASGVERELERVLVGDTLYA
;
A
#
# COMPACT_ATOMS: atom_id res chain seq x y z
N MET A 1 22.84 8.38 17.66
CA MET A 1 21.66 7.51 17.91
C MET A 1 20.79 7.70 16.69
N TYR A 2 20.79 6.76 15.76
CA TYR A 2 19.95 6.86 14.55
C TYR A 2 18.63 6.19 14.92
N GLY A 3 17.56 6.97 15.04
CA GLY A 3 16.28 6.42 15.44
C GLY A 3 15.70 5.51 14.36
N LEU A 4 14.80 4.66 14.83
CA LEU A 4 14.25 3.59 14.03
C LEU A 4 13.20 4.22 13.11
N THR A 5 13.37 4.19 11.80
CA THR A 5 12.41 4.87 10.92
C THR A 5 11.46 3.90 10.20
N GLN A 6 10.18 4.25 10.10
CA GLN A 6 9.19 3.65 9.21
C GLN A 6 8.50 4.75 8.40
N ARG A 7 8.48 4.62 7.06
CA ARG A 7 7.68 5.51 6.20
C ARG A 7 6.35 4.84 5.86
N THR A 8 5.28 5.61 5.91
CA THR A 8 3.93 5.14 5.59
C THR A 8 3.23 6.15 4.68
N VAL A 9 2.28 5.71 3.88
CA VAL A 9 1.42 6.60 3.09
C VAL A 9 0.00 6.07 3.09
N ASN A 10 -0.95 6.95 3.38
CA ASN A 10 -2.37 6.63 3.36
C ASN A 10 -2.88 6.66 1.92
N LEU A 11 -3.37 5.53 1.43
CA LEU A 11 -3.92 5.36 0.08
C LEU A 11 -5.41 5.69 -0.01
N SER A 12 -6.07 6.09 1.07
CA SER A 12 -7.50 6.46 1.03
C SER A 12 -7.79 7.61 0.06
N THR A 13 -6.80 8.48 -0.21
CA THR A 13 -6.87 9.54 -1.22
C THR A 13 -6.74 9.03 -2.65
N LEU A 14 -6.18 7.82 -2.85
CA LEU A 14 -6.06 7.15 -4.14
C LEU A 14 -7.25 6.21 -4.42
N ASN A 15 -8.11 5.99 -3.43
CA ASN A 15 -9.26 5.11 -3.56
C ASN A 15 -10.51 5.90 -4.02
N PRO A 16 -11.01 5.69 -5.24
CA PRO A 16 -12.15 6.44 -5.79
C PRO A 16 -13.51 6.01 -5.22
N SER A 17 -13.54 5.10 -4.24
CA SER A 17 -14.81 4.52 -3.74
C SER A 17 -15.59 5.45 -2.79
N ARG A 18 -15.02 6.60 -2.40
CA ARG A 18 -15.86 7.69 -1.89
C ARG A 18 -16.60 8.30 -3.07
N ARG A 19 -17.85 7.88 -3.30
CA ARG A 19 -18.85 8.71 -3.97
C ARG A 19 -19.00 10.00 -3.15
N THR A 20 -18.16 11.00 -3.39
CA THR A 20 -18.51 12.36 -3.05
C THR A 20 -19.69 12.73 -3.92
N THR A 21 -20.80 13.15 -3.34
CA THR A 21 -21.97 13.75 -4.00
C THR A 21 -21.62 15.13 -4.59
N GLY A 22 -20.45 15.26 -5.21
CA GLY A 22 -19.88 16.49 -5.74
C GLY A 22 -19.41 16.26 -7.17
N ASP A 23 -19.91 17.11 -8.07
CA ASP A 23 -19.53 17.35 -9.47
C ASP A 23 -18.74 16.24 -10.20
N PRO A 24 -19.37 15.50 -11.14
CA PRO A 24 -18.71 14.44 -11.92
C PRO A 24 -17.55 14.94 -12.81
N ARG A 25 -17.29 16.26 -12.87
CA ARG A 25 -16.17 16.85 -13.61
C ARG A 25 -14.91 17.07 -12.76
N LYS A 26 -14.90 16.71 -11.48
CA LYS A 26 -13.82 17.07 -10.52
C LYS A 26 -13.19 15.93 -9.72
N SER A 27 -13.37 14.67 -10.11
CA SER A 27 -12.48 13.61 -9.65
C SER A 27 -11.42 13.37 -10.73
N ASP A 28 -10.23 13.93 -10.55
CA ASP A 28 -9.04 13.44 -11.25
C ASP A 28 -8.87 11.96 -10.87
N ASN A 29 -9.48 11.07 -11.65
CA ASN A 29 -9.35 9.65 -11.45
C ASN A 29 -7.94 9.27 -11.93
N LEU A 30 -6.95 9.47 -11.06
CA LEU A 30 -5.51 9.39 -11.38
C LEU A 30 -5.13 8.05 -12.03
N LEU A 31 -5.94 6.99 -11.87
CA LEU A 31 -5.73 5.68 -12.51
C LEU A 31 -6.89 5.24 -13.43
N GLY A 32 -7.94 6.07 -13.61
CA GLY A 32 -9.12 5.77 -14.45
C GLY A 32 -9.93 4.57 -13.95
N ASP A 33 -10.66 3.88 -14.84
CA ASP A 33 -11.33 2.60 -14.52
C ASP A 33 -10.43 1.38 -14.72
N SER A 34 -9.28 1.58 -15.39
CA SER A 34 -8.35 0.51 -15.77
C SER A 34 -7.80 -0.25 -14.57
N TRP A 35 -7.62 0.40 -13.42
CA TRP A 35 -7.09 -0.26 -12.21
C TRP A 35 -8.06 -1.29 -11.61
N ARG A 36 -9.38 -1.10 -11.76
CA ARG A 36 -10.40 -2.10 -11.32
C ARG A 36 -10.38 -3.33 -12.21
N ARG A 37 -9.99 -3.17 -13.47
CA ARG A 37 -9.91 -4.23 -14.50
C ARG A 37 -8.53 -4.88 -14.60
N ALA A 38 -7.51 -4.26 -14.02
CA ALA A 38 -6.14 -4.76 -14.04
C ALA A 38 -6.02 -6.02 -13.15
N VAL A 39 -5.40 -7.05 -13.71
CA VAL A 39 -5.10 -8.29 -13.00
C VAL A 39 -3.60 -8.36 -12.74
N TRP A 40 -3.24 -8.83 -11.55
CA TRP A 40 -1.88 -8.88 -11.07
C TRP A 40 -1.54 -10.30 -10.65
N ARG A 41 -0.32 -10.72 -10.94
CA ARG A 41 0.22 -12.01 -10.51
C ARG A 41 0.99 -11.82 -9.21
N VAL A 42 0.66 -12.62 -8.20
CA VAL A 42 1.43 -12.71 -6.95
C VAL A 42 2.33 -13.94 -7.03
N THR A 43 3.65 -13.78 -6.96
CA THR A 43 4.61 -14.86 -7.27
C THR A 43 5.45 -15.35 -6.09
N ARG A 44 5.62 -14.55 -5.03
CA ARG A 44 6.44 -14.91 -3.84
C ARG A 44 5.61 -15.45 -2.69
N VAL A 45 4.71 -16.38 -2.98
CA VAL A 45 3.80 -17.01 -2.02
C VAL A 45 3.71 -18.50 -2.30
N ARG A 46 3.30 -19.31 -1.30
CA ARG A 46 3.21 -20.78 -1.42
C ARG A 46 2.40 -21.23 -2.64
N ARG A 47 1.35 -20.49 -2.98
CA ARG A 47 0.51 -20.73 -4.16
C ARG A 47 0.37 -19.43 -4.95
N PRO A 48 1.14 -19.25 -6.03
CA PRO A 48 0.97 -18.12 -6.92
C PRO A 48 -0.47 -18.03 -7.40
N HIS A 49 -0.99 -16.82 -7.46
CA HIS A 49 -2.38 -16.57 -7.83
C HIS A 49 -2.52 -15.23 -8.55
N LEU A 50 -3.64 -15.06 -9.23
CA LEU A 50 -4.04 -13.81 -9.84
C LEU A 50 -4.98 -13.07 -8.89
N CYS A 51 -4.84 -11.76 -8.78
CA CYS A 51 -5.73 -10.93 -7.99
C CYS A 51 -5.98 -9.57 -8.65
N SER A 52 -7.07 -8.92 -8.24
CA SER A 52 -7.24 -7.49 -8.49
C SER A 52 -6.40 -6.70 -7.50
N MET A 53 -5.98 -5.50 -7.92
CA MET A 53 -5.34 -4.53 -7.02
C MET A 53 -6.37 -3.86 -6.09
N SER A 54 -7.62 -3.73 -6.53
CA SER A 54 -8.71 -3.21 -5.71
C SER A 54 -9.38 -4.34 -4.93
N PHE A 55 -9.79 -4.07 -3.70
CA PHE A 55 -10.73 -4.96 -2.99
C PHE A 55 -11.87 -4.17 -2.36
N ASP A 56 -12.98 -4.87 -2.17
CA ASP A 56 -14.15 -4.46 -1.42
C ASP A 56 -14.53 -5.63 -0.51
N TYR A 57 -14.45 -5.43 0.80
CA TYR A 57 -14.70 -6.46 1.79
C TYR A 57 -15.23 -5.86 3.10
N ARG A 58 -16.43 -6.27 3.52
CA ARG A 58 -17.07 -5.84 4.79
C ARG A 58 -16.96 -4.33 5.03
N ASP A 59 -17.53 -3.55 4.12
CA ASP A 59 -17.53 -2.07 4.13
C ASP A 59 -16.14 -1.42 4.04
N ASN A 60 -15.11 -2.21 3.77
CA ASN A 60 -13.76 -1.71 3.54
C ASN A 60 -13.36 -1.87 2.09
N VAL A 61 -13.11 -0.72 1.49
CA VAL A 61 -12.51 -0.59 0.18
C VAL A 61 -11.03 -0.26 0.33
N GLY A 62 -10.19 -0.91 -0.46
CA GLY A 62 -8.75 -0.68 -0.37
C GLY A 62 -7.97 -1.10 -1.58
N ILE A 63 -6.66 -0.96 -1.46
CA ILE A 63 -5.68 -1.29 -2.49
C ILE A 63 -4.72 -2.32 -1.91
N ARG A 64 -4.49 -3.39 -2.65
CA ARG A 64 -3.43 -4.36 -2.39
C ARG A 64 -2.29 -4.10 -3.37
N TRP A 65 -1.14 -3.71 -2.85
CA TRP A 65 0.05 -3.49 -3.65
C TRP A 65 1.32 -3.91 -2.93
N ASP A 66 2.18 -4.59 -3.66
CA ASP A 66 3.56 -4.87 -3.27
C ASP A 66 4.40 -5.00 -4.55
N GLY A 67 5.23 -4.00 -4.82
CA GLY A 67 6.06 -3.96 -6.03
C GLY A 67 7.15 -5.04 -6.11
N LEU A 68 7.40 -5.78 -5.02
CA LEU A 68 8.37 -6.88 -5.00
C LEU A 68 7.73 -8.24 -5.26
N THR A 69 6.43 -8.39 -4.98
CA THR A 69 5.73 -9.69 -5.04
C THR A 69 4.61 -9.72 -6.07
N MET A 70 4.13 -8.56 -6.51
CA MET A 70 3.11 -8.40 -7.55
C MET A 70 3.73 -7.96 -8.88
N SER A 71 3.31 -8.58 -9.97
CA SER A 71 3.66 -8.18 -11.34
C SER A 71 2.42 -8.10 -12.22
N PRO A 72 2.41 -7.25 -13.27
CA PRO A 72 1.24 -7.11 -14.12
C PRO A 72 0.91 -8.42 -14.85
N TYR A 73 -0.37 -8.67 -15.07
CA TYR A 73 -0.84 -9.79 -15.87
C TYR A 73 -1.87 -9.32 -16.91
N GLY A 74 -1.48 -9.35 -18.18
CA GLY A 74 -2.28 -8.91 -19.30
C GLY A 74 -2.12 -7.41 -19.63
N GLY A 75 -2.54 -7.03 -20.84
CA GLY A 75 -2.22 -5.72 -21.41
C GLY A 75 -2.73 -4.51 -20.63
N ILE A 76 -3.85 -4.63 -19.91
CA ILE A 76 -4.37 -3.54 -19.06
C ILE A 76 -3.42 -3.26 -17.90
N ALA A 77 -2.95 -4.30 -17.21
CA ALA A 77 -2.06 -4.14 -16.06
C ALA A 77 -0.66 -3.67 -16.50
N GLU A 78 -0.17 -4.19 -17.63
CA GLU A 78 1.11 -3.78 -18.24
C GLU A 78 1.10 -2.29 -18.59
N ALA A 79 0.03 -1.80 -19.23
CA ALA A 79 -0.13 -0.39 -19.55
C ALA A 79 -0.28 0.50 -18.30
N LEU A 80 -0.86 -0.04 -17.21
CA LEU A 80 -1.11 0.71 -15.99
C LEU A 80 0.15 0.86 -15.10
N LEU A 81 1.05 -0.13 -15.11
CA LEU A 81 2.18 -0.21 -14.19
C LEU A 81 3.02 1.08 -14.11
N PRO A 82 3.47 1.71 -15.22
CA PRO A 82 4.27 2.93 -15.14
C PRO A 82 3.54 4.09 -14.46
N LYS A 83 2.22 4.20 -14.70
CA LYS A 83 1.38 5.22 -14.08
C LYS A 83 1.20 4.96 -12.59
N LEU A 84 0.95 3.70 -12.22
CA LEU A 84 0.79 3.29 -10.83
C LEU A 84 2.05 3.57 -10.01
N VAL A 85 3.23 3.15 -10.49
CA VAL A 85 4.50 3.38 -9.80
C VAL A 85 4.73 4.87 -9.57
N ARG A 86 4.47 5.71 -10.58
CA ARG A 86 4.59 7.16 -10.46
C ARG A 86 3.63 7.73 -9.40
N VAL A 87 2.35 7.39 -9.46
CA VAL A 87 1.33 7.87 -8.51
C VAL A 87 1.68 7.47 -7.07
N LEU A 88 2.13 6.23 -6.86
CA LEU A 88 2.55 5.78 -5.54
C LEU A 88 3.79 6.52 -5.06
N ALA A 89 4.80 6.73 -5.91
CA ALA A 89 5.99 7.49 -5.56
C ALA A 89 5.67 8.94 -5.20
N GLU A 90 4.80 9.60 -5.97
CA GLU A 90 4.31 10.96 -5.69
C GLU A 90 3.54 11.02 -4.37
N ALA A 91 2.66 10.03 -4.11
CA ALA A 91 1.92 9.94 -2.85
C ALA A 91 2.87 9.75 -1.66
N PHE A 92 3.85 8.85 -1.77
CA PHE A 92 4.88 8.69 -0.75
C PHE A 92 5.66 9.97 -0.50
N HIS A 93 6.00 10.72 -1.56
CA HIS A 93 6.73 11.97 -1.43
C HIS A 93 5.91 13.08 -0.76
N ARG A 94 4.67 13.27 -1.20
CA ARG A 94 3.78 14.36 -0.75
C ARG A 94 3.13 14.10 0.61
N ASP A 95 2.60 12.89 0.80
CA ASP A 95 1.74 12.54 1.94
C ASP A 95 2.40 11.49 2.86
N GLY A 96 3.65 11.14 2.60
CA GLY A 96 4.36 10.13 3.38
C GLY A 96 4.63 10.61 4.80
N PHE A 97 4.19 9.82 5.77
CA PHE A 97 4.51 10.02 7.17
C PHE A 97 5.71 9.17 7.57
N GLU A 98 6.69 9.80 8.20
CA GLU A 98 7.91 9.17 8.70
C GLU A 98 7.83 9.07 10.23
N HIS A 99 7.81 7.85 10.75
CA HIS A 99 7.80 7.57 12.18
C HIS A 99 9.19 7.16 12.63
N GLU A 100 9.75 7.87 13.62
CA GLU A 100 10.98 7.50 14.31
C GLU A 100 10.63 6.91 15.68
N TRP A 101 11.03 5.66 15.98
CA TRP A 101 10.94 5.17 17.37
C TRP A 101 12.11 5.76 18.17
N THR A 102 11.76 6.47 19.23
CA THR A 102 12.68 7.14 20.16
C THR A 102 12.79 6.40 21.50
N SER A 103 11.88 5.46 21.75
CA SER A 103 11.82 4.63 22.96
C SER A 103 11.39 3.18 22.64
N PRO A 104 11.87 2.17 23.40
CA PRO A 104 11.41 0.78 23.26
C PRO A 104 9.92 0.57 23.58
N ASP A 105 9.27 1.52 24.26
CA ASP A 105 7.85 1.41 24.65
C ASP A 105 6.88 1.94 23.58
N GLU A 106 7.40 2.46 22.46
CA GLU A 106 6.58 3.01 21.39
C GLU A 106 6.03 1.94 20.45
N ILE A 107 4.74 2.04 20.15
CA ILE A 107 4.01 1.10 19.28
C ILE A 107 3.47 1.86 18.08
N LEU A 108 3.80 1.38 16.88
CA LEU A 108 3.21 1.85 15.63
C LEU A 108 2.12 0.89 15.17
N VAL A 109 0.87 1.38 15.12
CA VAL A 109 -0.25 0.62 14.56
C VAL A 109 -0.48 1.06 13.11
N ILE A 110 -0.48 0.09 12.20
CA ILE A 110 -0.69 0.32 10.76
C ILE A 110 -1.97 -0.37 10.31
N ASP A 111 -2.91 0.41 9.77
CA ASP A 111 -4.05 -0.11 9.02
C ASP A 111 -3.58 -0.60 7.64
N ASN A 112 -3.24 -1.89 7.56
CA ASN A 112 -2.69 -2.53 6.36
C ASN A 112 -3.68 -2.61 5.18
N TRP A 113 -4.93 -2.17 5.35
CA TRP A 113 -5.92 -2.09 4.27
C TRP A 113 -5.87 -0.74 3.55
N ARG A 114 -5.37 0.28 4.23
CA ARG A 114 -5.39 1.68 3.75
C ARG A 114 -4.00 2.29 3.64
N VAL A 115 -2.99 1.68 4.23
CA VAL A 115 -1.64 2.26 4.33
C VAL A 115 -0.62 1.35 3.68
N LEU A 116 0.17 1.89 2.74
CA LEU A 116 1.43 1.27 2.35
C LEU A 116 2.52 1.74 3.29
N HIS A 117 3.45 0.85 3.58
CA HIS A 117 4.54 1.13 4.49
C HIS A 117 5.85 0.58 3.92
N ALA A 118 6.94 1.32 4.12
CA ALA A 118 8.27 0.99 3.66
C ALA A 118 9.31 1.42 4.70
N ARG A 119 10.48 0.79 4.66
CA ARG A 119 11.62 1.16 5.50
C ARG A 119 12.71 1.77 4.62
N PRO A 120 13.38 2.85 5.06
CA PRO A 120 14.58 3.33 4.37
C PRO A 120 15.69 2.28 4.36
N ALA A 121 16.67 2.47 3.49
CA ALA A 121 17.87 1.65 3.47
C ALA A 121 18.60 1.76 4.82
N ILE A 122 19.11 0.64 5.32
CA ILE A 122 19.92 0.62 6.54
C ILE A 122 21.33 1.11 6.17
N PRO A 123 21.87 2.15 6.80
CA PRO A 123 23.23 2.60 6.54
C PRO A 123 24.25 1.53 6.96
N ALA A 124 25.42 1.49 6.32
CA ALA A 124 26.47 0.50 6.63
C ALA A 124 26.99 0.59 8.08
N SER A 125 26.85 1.76 8.72
CA SER A 125 27.16 2.00 10.13
C SER A 125 25.98 1.76 11.08
N GLY A 126 24.88 1.22 10.57
CA GLY A 126 23.67 0.96 11.33
C GLY A 126 23.92 -0.08 12.43
N VAL A 127 23.47 0.23 13.64
CA VAL A 127 23.41 -0.73 14.74
C VAL A 127 22.23 -1.68 14.48
N GLU A 128 22.31 -2.90 15.02
CA GLU A 128 21.23 -3.88 14.91
C GLU A 128 19.91 -3.31 15.45
N ARG A 129 18.86 -3.42 14.63
CA ARG A 129 17.50 -2.97 14.94
C ARG A 129 16.65 -4.20 15.23
N GLU A 130 16.07 -4.24 16.42
CA GLU A 130 15.09 -5.26 16.79
C GLU A 130 13.72 -4.61 16.89
N LEU A 131 12.74 -5.23 16.23
CA LEU A 131 11.33 -4.86 16.33
C LEU A 131 10.50 -6.13 16.39
N GLU A 132 9.55 -6.14 17.30
CA GLU A 132 8.52 -7.16 17.33
C GLU A 132 7.35 -6.75 16.43
N ARG A 133 6.84 -7.70 15.64
CA ARG A 133 5.71 -7.47 14.74
C ARG A 133 4.60 -8.46 15.03
N VAL A 134 3.44 -7.93 15.39
CA VAL A 134 2.20 -8.69 15.54
C VAL A 134 1.28 -8.39 14.36
N LEU A 135 0.78 -9.43 13.70
CA LEU A 135 -0.25 -9.30 12.67
C LEU A 135 -1.62 -9.51 13.32
N VAL A 136 -2.48 -8.51 13.21
CA VAL A 136 -3.86 -8.60 13.68
C VAL A 136 -4.75 -8.86 12.47
N GLY A 137 -5.50 -9.95 12.52
CA GLY A 137 -6.46 -10.33 11.49
C GLY A 137 -7.85 -10.45 12.07
N ASP A 138 -8.84 -9.99 11.31
CA ASP A 138 -10.25 -10.19 11.66
C ASP A 138 -10.59 -11.66 11.42
N THR A 139 -10.44 -12.49 12.45
CA THR A 139 -10.75 -13.91 12.38
C THR A 139 -12.23 -14.10 12.67
N LEU A 140 -13.01 -14.33 11.61
CA LEU A 140 -14.19 -15.20 11.70
C LEU A 140 -13.92 -16.39 10.81
N TYR A 141 -13.31 -17.43 11.40
CA TYR A 141 -13.61 -18.78 10.94
C TYR A 141 -15.07 -19.05 11.32
N ALA A 142 -15.94 -19.12 10.31
CA ALA A 142 -17.16 -19.90 10.31
C ALA A 142 -17.27 -20.56 8.94
#